data_AF-A0A8T1QPQ6-F1
#
_entry.id   AF-A0A8T1QPQ6-F1
#
_cell.length_a   1.000
_cell.length_b   1.000
_cell.length_c   1.000
_cell.angle_alpha   90.00
_cell.angle_beta   90.00
_cell.angle_gamma   90.00
#
_symmetry.space_group_name_H-M   'P 1'
#
loop_
_entity.id
_entity.type
_entity.pdbx_description
1 polymer ?
#
loop_
_entity_poly.entity_id
_entity_poly.type
_entity_poly.pdbx_seq_one_letter_code
_entity_poly.pdbx_strand_id
1 'polypeptide(L)'
;MLPTCMFLGRFQEIVPLKARHVIGAEDPTEATNWNMLIGKTLNNKYGCPWLVPMLNIISSNSYHYAGNPDSRRKKSVSNLNGNPLRERPRNQHDRLNGSGDQYKLIASKKMVGVFVSVWMKSELLKKYCISNVKVCSVACGIMGCLGNKGAVSVSMSIEGTSFCFIVAHLASGEKKGDEVRRNYQVSEIFRRTSFTRSPQNDMSSPPLTILGHDRILWLGDLNYRLCLEDSFARQLIKKQDWRALHEFDQLRREQRDGRVFQGWKEGSIDFAPTYKYSSHNFNCYSGGLPSRSGEKQRTPAWCDRILWYGRGIKQLSYFRSESKFSDHRPVSALFSTQVKPLSLPVQELLQCTPFFPP
;
A
#
# COMPACT_ATOMS: atom_id res chain seq x y z
N MET A 1 -16.36 5.41 -14.29
CA MET A 1 -15.75 4.82 -13.08
C MET A 1 -16.37 5.56 -11.89
N LEU A 2 -17.07 4.88 -10.98
CA LEU A 2 -17.59 5.56 -9.78
C LEU A 2 -16.39 6.10 -8.99
N PRO A 3 -16.45 7.34 -8.47
CA PRO A 3 -15.34 7.92 -7.73
C PRO A 3 -15.05 7.08 -6.48
N THR A 4 -13.77 6.80 -6.22
CA THR A 4 -13.33 6.01 -5.07
C THR A 4 -13.94 6.57 -3.77
N CYS A 5 -14.47 5.68 -2.91
CA CYS A 5 -15.16 6.07 -1.69
C CYS A 5 -14.21 6.24 -0.50
N MET A 6 -13.20 5.38 -0.43
CA MET A 6 -12.16 5.36 0.61
C MET A 6 -10.81 5.14 -0.06
N PHE A 7 -9.81 5.94 0.31
CA PHE A 7 -8.43 5.80 -0.14
C PHE A 7 -7.54 5.35 1.01
N LEU A 8 -6.78 4.28 0.78
CA LEU A 8 -5.78 3.77 1.70
C LEU A 8 -4.39 3.96 1.07
N GLY A 9 -3.62 4.89 1.63
CA GLY A 9 -2.24 5.13 1.25
C GLY A 9 -1.29 4.35 2.16
N ARG A 10 -0.34 3.64 1.55
CA ARG A 10 0.81 3.05 2.22
C ARG A 10 2.08 3.67 1.68
N PHE A 11 3.04 3.88 2.59
CA PHE A 11 4.43 4.12 2.22
C PHE A 11 5.36 3.29 3.12
N GLN A 12 6.48 2.85 2.54
CA GLN A 12 7.59 2.24 3.26
C GLN A 12 8.84 3.10 3.19
N GLU A 13 9.66 2.98 4.23
CA GLU A 13 10.91 3.72 4.37
C GLU A 13 10.73 5.23 4.21
N ILE A 14 9.60 5.77 4.70
CA ILE A 14 9.35 7.23 4.65
C ILE A 14 10.36 8.04 5.47
N VAL A 15 11.10 7.37 6.35
CA VAL A 15 12.28 7.88 7.01
C VAL A 15 13.44 6.92 6.74
N PRO A 16 14.67 7.42 6.56
CA PRO A 16 15.85 6.55 6.44
C PRO A 16 16.01 5.66 7.68
N LEU A 17 16.40 4.40 7.50
CA LEU A 17 16.63 3.45 8.60
C LEU A 17 17.94 3.72 9.36
N LYS A 18 18.02 4.89 10.02
CA LYS A 18 19.12 5.28 10.91
C LYS A 18 18.76 4.94 12.36
N ALA A 19 19.75 4.57 13.19
CA ALA A 19 19.54 4.17 14.59
C ALA A 19 18.59 5.09 15.38
N ARG A 20 18.75 6.41 15.23
CA ARG A 20 17.88 7.41 15.86
C ARG A 20 16.38 7.27 15.54
N HIS A 21 16.03 6.83 14.33
CA HIS A 21 14.62 6.68 13.94
C HIS A 21 14.04 5.33 14.39
N VAL A 22 14.91 4.37 14.73
CA VAL A 22 14.50 3.03 15.16
C VAL A 22 14.40 2.92 16.68
N ILE A 23 15.21 3.69 17.42
CA ILE A 23 15.31 3.64 18.89
C ILE A 23 14.74 4.91 19.55
N GLY A 24 14.70 6.04 18.84
CA GLY A 24 14.22 7.32 19.36
C GLY A 24 12.69 7.47 19.34
N ALA A 25 12.20 8.54 19.97
CA ALA A 25 10.79 8.92 19.93
C ALA A 25 10.31 9.14 18.49
N GLU A 26 9.05 8.79 18.23
CA GLU A 26 8.46 8.89 16.89
C GLU A 26 8.23 10.35 16.50
N ASP A 27 9.00 10.84 15.51
CA ASP A 27 8.81 12.18 14.92
C ASP A 27 7.62 12.21 13.95
N PRO A 28 6.56 13.01 14.21
CA PRO A 28 5.38 13.06 13.35
C PRO A 28 5.58 13.85 12.05
N THR A 29 6.66 14.62 11.90
CA THR A 29 6.85 15.60 10.81
C THR A 29 6.64 14.99 9.42
N GLU A 30 7.31 13.87 9.12
CA GLU A 30 7.18 13.22 7.81
C GLU A 30 5.76 12.68 7.56
N ALA A 31 5.11 12.12 8.59
CA ALA A 31 3.73 11.65 8.48
C ALA A 31 2.76 12.82 8.21
N THR A 32 2.98 13.97 8.85
CA THR A 32 2.22 15.20 8.60
C THR A 32 2.41 15.71 7.17
N ASN A 33 3.66 15.75 6.68
CA ASN A 33 3.97 16.17 5.31
C ASN A 33 3.28 15.27 4.27
N TRP A 34 3.35 13.95 4.46
CA TRP A 34 2.64 13.00 3.60
C TRP A 34 1.12 13.18 3.65
N ASN A 35 0.54 13.34 4.84
CA ASN A 35 -0.90 13.59 4.97
C ASN A 35 -1.33 14.88 4.27
N MET A 36 -0.54 15.96 4.38
CA MET A 36 -0.81 17.21 3.66
C MET A 36 -0.74 17.03 2.14
N LEU A 37 0.26 16.32 1.63
CA LEU A 37 0.41 16.05 0.21
C LEU A 37 -0.76 15.21 -0.32
N ILE A 38 -1.08 14.10 0.35
CA ILE A 38 -2.20 13.22 -0.01
C ILE A 38 -3.51 14.00 0.02
N GLY A 39 -3.76 14.76 1.09
CA GLY A 39 -4.97 15.57 1.22
C GLY A 39 -5.10 16.62 0.11
N LYS A 40 -4.00 17.28 -0.28
CA LYS A 40 -3.98 18.20 -1.42
C LYS A 40 -4.26 17.47 -2.74
N THR A 41 -3.65 16.30 -2.96
CA THR A 41 -3.84 15.52 -4.19
C THR A 41 -5.27 14.99 -4.31
N LEU A 42 -5.84 14.43 -3.24
CA LEU A 42 -7.20 13.88 -3.24
C LEU A 42 -8.28 14.95 -3.40
N ASN A 43 -8.03 16.17 -2.93
CA ASN A 43 -9.01 17.26 -2.90
C ASN A 43 -8.79 18.33 -3.99
N ASN A 44 -7.88 18.10 -4.94
CA ASN A 44 -7.65 19.07 -6.00
C ASN A 44 -8.83 19.08 -7.00
N LYS A 45 -9.28 20.28 -7.40
CA LYS A 45 -10.45 20.53 -8.25
C LYS A 45 -10.36 19.89 -9.64
N TYR A 46 -9.14 19.63 -10.12
CA TYR A 46 -8.86 18.94 -11.40
C TYR A 46 -8.31 17.53 -11.13
N GLY A 47 -9.10 16.70 -10.43
CA GLY A 47 -8.75 15.33 -10.03
C GLY A 47 -7.83 14.62 -11.03
N CYS A 48 -6.67 14.19 -10.54
CA CYS A 48 -5.54 13.93 -11.42
C CYS A 48 -5.78 12.79 -12.44
N PRO A 49 -5.19 12.88 -13.65
CA PRO A 49 -5.30 11.88 -14.73
C PRO A 49 -4.82 10.45 -14.40
N TRP A 50 -4.05 10.25 -13.32
CA TRP A 50 -3.39 8.98 -13.00
C TRP A 50 -4.30 7.89 -12.39
N LEU A 51 -5.56 8.19 -12.12
CA LEU A 51 -6.58 7.17 -11.80
C LEU A 51 -7.17 6.50 -13.04
N VAL A 52 -6.83 6.98 -14.24
CA VAL A 52 -7.04 6.22 -15.48
C VAL A 52 -5.89 5.22 -15.58
N PRO A 53 -6.14 3.91 -15.73
CA PRO A 53 -5.09 2.96 -16.08
C PRO A 53 -4.40 3.50 -17.32
N MET A 54 -3.10 3.80 -17.24
CA MET A 54 -2.33 4.03 -18.46
C MET A 54 -2.28 2.70 -19.20
N LEU A 55 -3.27 2.47 -20.07
CA LEU A 55 -3.31 1.39 -21.06
C LEU A 55 -2.26 1.59 -22.17
N ASN A 56 -1.42 2.63 -22.07
CA ASN A 56 -0.26 2.77 -22.94
C ASN A 56 0.77 1.73 -22.53
N ILE A 57 0.67 0.58 -23.20
CA ILE A 57 1.75 -0.38 -23.37
C ILE A 57 2.98 0.43 -23.78
N ILE A 58 3.92 0.60 -22.85
CA ILE A 58 5.24 1.10 -23.20
C ILE A 58 5.83 0.02 -24.11
N SER A 59 5.81 0.30 -25.41
CA SER A 59 6.37 -0.54 -26.45
C SER A 59 7.80 -0.96 -26.05
N SER A 60 8.12 -2.23 -26.34
CA SER A 60 9.37 -2.93 -26.01
C SER A 60 10.67 -2.22 -26.42
N ASN A 61 10.59 -1.11 -27.14
CA ASN A 61 11.72 -0.43 -27.76
C ASN A 61 12.55 0.43 -26.78
N SER A 62 12.15 0.56 -25.50
CA SER A 62 12.97 1.27 -24.50
C SER A 62 13.96 0.40 -23.71
N TYR A 63 14.09 -0.89 -24.04
CA TYR A 63 15.13 -1.77 -23.49
C TYR A 63 16.31 -1.90 -24.44
N HIS A 64 17.04 -0.81 -24.67
CA HIS A 64 18.33 -0.89 -25.35
C HIS A 64 19.37 -1.50 -24.40
N TYR A 65 19.63 -2.80 -24.56
CA TYR A 65 20.92 -3.37 -24.18
C TYR A 65 21.96 -2.72 -25.10
N ALA A 66 22.79 -1.84 -24.54
CA ALA A 66 23.89 -1.26 -25.29
C ALA A 66 24.92 -2.35 -25.59
N GLY A 67 24.86 -2.89 -26.80
CA GLY A 67 25.99 -3.60 -27.39
C GLY A 67 27.11 -2.60 -27.64
N ASN A 68 28.31 -2.94 -27.21
CA ASN A 68 29.53 -2.26 -27.66
C ASN A 68 29.72 -2.59 -29.16
N PRO A 69 30.08 -1.63 -30.05
CA PRO A 69 31.49 -1.26 -30.14
C PRO A 69 31.80 0.19 -30.61
N ASP A 70 33.02 0.61 -30.28
CA ASP A 70 34.00 1.46 -30.98
C ASP A 70 33.72 2.85 -31.61
N SER A 71 34.67 3.74 -31.29
CA SER A 71 35.19 4.95 -31.93
C SER A 71 34.36 5.73 -32.99
N ARG A 72 34.07 7.01 -32.70
CA ARG A 72 34.64 8.20 -33.39
C ARG A 72 33.99 9.52 -32.91
N ARG A 73 34.85 10.53 -32.81
CA ARG A 73 34.59 11.96 -32.51
C ARG A 73 33.43 12.56 -33.33
N LYS A 74 32.68 13.48 -32.73
CA LYS A 74 32.72 14.93 -33.06
C LYS A 74 31.85 15.78 -32.12
N LYS A 75 32.42 16.92 -31.71
CA LYS A 75 31.76 18.06 -31.05
C LYS A 75 30.89 18.81 -32.07
N SER A 76 29.77 19.38 -31.62
CA SER A 76 29.30 20.67 -32.12
C SER A 76 28.38 21.33 -31.10
N VAL A 77 28.73 22.58 -30.82
CA VAL A 77 28.06 23.57 -29.98
C VAL A 77 27.06 24.32 -30.85
N SER A 78 25.88 24.64 -30.32
CA SER A 78 25.16 25.86 -30.71
C SER A 78 24.31 26.38 -29.55
N ASN A 79 24.68 27.58 -29.11
CA ASN A 79 23.94 28.46 -28.22
C ASN A 79 22.79 29.11 -29.00
N LEU A 80 21.63 29.30 -28.35
CA LEU A 80 20.71 30.40 -28.67
C LEU A 80 20.06 30.93 -27.38
N ASN A 81 20.24 32.24 -27.19
CA ASN A 81 19.77 33.07 -26.09
C ASN A 81 18.25 33.28 -26.10
N GLY A 82 17.67 33.47 -24.91
CA GLY A 82 16.35 34.08 -24.71
C GLY A 82 16.16 34.51 -23.24
N ASN A 83 16.05 35.81 -22.99
CA ASN A 83 15.97 36.45 -21.67
C ASN A 83 14.71 36.09 -20.86
N PRO A 84 14.74 36.22 -19.51
CA PRO A 84 13.64 35.83 -18.62
C PRO A 84 12.61 36.96 -18.45
N LEU A 85 11.34 36.67 -18.74
CA LEU A 85 10.21 37.54 -18.38
C LEU A 85 9.78 37.27 -16.93
N ARG A 86 9.72 38.37 -16.19
CA ARG A 86 9.48 38.53 -14.77
C ARG A 86 7.97 38.58 -14.52
N GLU A 87 7.37 37.53 -13.97
CA GLU A 87 5.98 37.57 -13.51
C GLU A 87 5.88 38.00 -12.04
N ARG A 88 5.07 39.05 -11.80
CA ARG A 88 4.73 39.59 -10.48
C ARG A 88 3.62 38.74 -9.83
N PRO A 89 3.57 38.62 -8.49
CA PRO A 89 2.55 37.83 -7.81
C PRO A 89 1.22 38.61 -7.78
N ARG A 90 0.16 38.05 -8.36
CA ARG A 90 -1.21 38.51 -8.16
C ARG A 90 -1.78 37.86 -6.90
N ASN A 91 -1.94 38.66 -5.86
CA ASN A 91 -2.81 38.36 -4.73
C ASN A 91 -4.26 38.32 -5.24
N GLN A 92 -4.88 37.15 -5.24
CA GLN A 92 -6.34 37.03 -5.31
C GLN A 92 -6.84 36.11 -4.20
N HIS A 93 -7.52 36.74 -3.26
CA HIS A 93 -8.28 36.15 -2.18
C HIS A 93 -9.53 35.50 -2.79
N ASP A 94 -9.40 34.30 -3.35
CA ASP A 94 -10.55 33.52 -3.80
C ASP A 94 -11.14 32.75 -2.62
N ARG A 95 -12.23 33.30 -2.06
CA ARG A 95 -13.18 32.57 -1.22
C ARG A 95 -13.88 31.52 -2.08
N LEU A 96 -13.27 30.35 -2.21
CA LEU A 96 -13.86 29.19 -2.88
C LEU A 96 -14.82 28.45 -1.94
N ASN A 97 -16.12 28.76 -2.07
CA ASN A 97 -17.19 27.85 -1.67
C ASN A 97 -17.09 26.56 -2.49
N GLY A 98 -16.46 25.52 -1.94
CA GLY A 98 -16.30 24.20 -2.57
C GLY A 98 -17.23 23.16 -1.95
N SER A 99 -18.48 23.10 -2.39
CA SER A 99 -19.44 22.05 -2.03
C SER A 99 -19.41 20.89 -3.04
N GLY A 100 -18.30 20.13 -3.09
CA GLY A 100 -18.22 18.91 -3.91
C GLY A 100 -17.00 18.04 -3.54
N ASP A 101 -17.25 16.79 -3.16
CA ASP A 101 -16.30 15.66 -3.12
C ASP A 101 -14.98 15.79 -2.34
N GLN A 102 -14.99 16.44 -1.17
CA GLN A 102 -13.80 16.51 -0.32
C GLN A 102 -13.56 15.21 0.47
N TYR A 103 -12.38 14.61 0.36
CA TYR A 103 -11.84 13.59 1.26
C TYR A 103 -11.37 14.18 2.60
N LYS A 104 -11.68 13.48 3.68
CA LYS A 104 -11.19 13.75 5.04
C LYS A 104 -10.32 12.60 5.54
N LEU A 105 -9.29 12.93 6.31
CA LEU A 105 -8.43 11.97 6.99
C LEU A 105 -9.20 11.32 8.14
N ILE A 106 -9.28 9.99 8.15
CA ILE A 106 -9.98 9.19 9.17
C ILE A 106 -9.00 8.64 10.19
N ALA A 107 -7.88 8.09 9.71
CA ALA A 107 -6.84 7.53 10.55
C ALA A 107 -5.48 7.71 9.88
N SER A 108 -4.46 7.98 10.68
CA SER A 108 -3.07 7.97 10.23
C SER A 108 -2.18 7.44 11.34
N LYS A 109 -1.25 6.57 10.98
CA LYS A 109 -0.25 6.07 11.93
C LYS A 109 1.03 5.74 11.20
N LYS A 110 2.14 6.05 11.87
CA LYS A 110 3.48 5.67 11.48
C LYS A 110 4.04 4.68 12.50
N MET A 111 4.97 3.85 12.04
CA MET A 111 5.92 3.10 12.87
C MET A 111 7.26 3.06 12.12
N VAL A 112 8.22 3.88 12.58
CA VAL A 112 9.52 4.05 11.91
C VAL A 112 9.30 4.41 10.43
N GLY A 113 9.61 3.52 9.49
CA GLY A 113 9.45 3.73 8.05
C GLY A 113 8.11 3.25 7.50
N VAL A 114 7.28 2.56 8.28
CA VAL A 114 5.97 2.06 7.85
C VAL A 114 4.92 3.12 8.13
N PHE A 115 4.15 3.50 7.12
CA PHE A 115 3.14 4.56 7.24
C PHE A 115 1.82 4.16 6.57
N VAL A 116 0.72 4.43 7.28
CA VAL A 116 -0.65 4.24 6.79
C VAL A 116 -1.45 5.54 6.93
N SER A 117 -2.27 5.81 5.94
CA SER A 117 -3.20 6.94 5.93
C SER A 117 -4.53 6.52 5.26
N VAL A 118 -5.63 6.67 6.00
CA VAL A 118 -6.99 6.28 5.58
C VAL A 118 -7.80 7.54 5.37
N TRP A 119 -8.33 7.71 4.17
CA TRP A 119 -9.14 8.86 3.78
C TRP A 119 -10.51 8.41 3.29
N MET A 120 -11.54 9.19 3.60
CA MET A 120 -12.91 8.91 3.17
C MET A 120 -13.57 10.18 2.66
N LYS A 121 -14.38 10.04 1.62
CA LYS A 121 -15.19 11.17 1.13
C LYS A 121 -16.15 11.68 2.21
N SER A 122 -16.27 13.00 2.28
CA SER A 122 -17.15 13.70 3.24
C SER A 122 -18.62 13.32 3.10
N GLU A 123 -19.07 12.97 1.90
CA GLU A 123 -20.45 12.50 1.68
C GLU A 123 -20.75 11.20 2.43
N LEU A 124 -19.78 10.29 2.55
CA LEU A 124 -19.94 9.02 3.24
C LEU A 124 -19.95 9.21 4.75
N LEU A 125 -19.17 10.17 5.25
CA LEU A 125 -19.18 10.54 6.68
C LEU A 125 -20.51 11.16 7.12
N LYS A 126 -21.28 11.71 6.18
CA LYS A 126 -22.65 12.20 6.44
C LYS A 126 -23.69 11.09 6.31
N LYS A 127 -23.44 10.11 5.44
CA LYS A 127 -24.39 9.04 5.11
C LYS A 127 -24.28 7.83 6.04
N TYR A 128 -23.08 7.51 6.51
CA TYR A 128 -22.80 6.31 7.27
C TYR A 128 -22.18 6.64 8.62
N CYS A 129 -22.55 5.87 9.64
CA CYS A 129 -21.93 5.91 10.96
C CYS A 129 -20.54 5.26 10.90
N ILE A 130 -19.50 6.07 11.13
CA ILE A 130 -18.12 5.61 11.23
C ILE A 130 -17.73 5.58 12.71
N SER A 131 -17.30 4.42 13.20
CA SER A 131 -16.97 4.23 14.62
C SER A 131 -15.79 3.29 14.82
N ASN A 132 -15.36 3.11 16.07
CA ASN A 132 -14.32 2.15 16.46
C ASN A 132 -13.00 2.28 15.68
N VAL A 133 -12.63 3.51 15.30
CA VAL A 133 -11.36 3.80 14.63
C VAL A 133 -10.22 3.63 15.64
N LYS A 134 -9.40 2.59 15.44
CA LYS A 134 -8.32 2.19 16.35
C LYS A 134 -7.09 1.82 15.53
N VAL A 135 -5.91 2.05 16.08
CA VAL A 135 -4.64 1.73 15.43
C VAL A 135 -3.79 0.82 16.33
N CYS A 136 -3.06 -0.11 15.72
CA CYS A 136 -2.15 -1.02 16.41
C CYS A 136 -0.85 -1.15 15.59
N SER A 137 0.30 -1.06 16.24
CA SER A 137 1.61 -1.22 15.59
C SER A 137 2.31 -2.44 16.15
N VAL A 138 2.81 -3.32 15.29
CA VAL A 138 3.58 -4.50 15.66
C VAL A 138 4.97 -4.41 15.06
N ALA A 139 5.97 -4.18 15.91
CA ALA A 139 7.38 -4.21 15.52
C ALA A 139 7.89 -5.65 15.45
N CYS A 140 8.57 -5.99 14.36
CA CYS A 140 9.09 -7.33 14.05
C CYS A 140 10.58 -7.32 13.62
N GLY A 141 11.26 -6.18 13.76
CA GLY A 141 12.61 -5.94 13.28
C GLY A 141 13.69 -6.66 14.08
N ILE A 142 14.80 -5.99 14.33
CA ILE A 142 15.91 -6.56 15.11
C ILE A 142 15.39 -7.08 16.46
N MET A 143 15.81 -8.29 16.85
CA MET A 143 15.35 -9.02 18.04
C MET A 143 13.82 -9.22 18.13
N GLY A 144 13.07 -9.05 17.04
CA GLY A 144 11.61 -9.16 17.06
C GLY A 144 10.89 -7.98 17.70
N CYS A 145 11.63 -6.91 18.07
CA CYS A 145 11.11 -5.79 18.86
C CYS A 145 11.31 -4.42 18.20
N LEU A 146 12.29 -4.27 17.30
CA LEU A 146 12.58 -2.97 16.66
C LEU A 146 11.60 -2.65 15.51
N GLY A 147 11.18 -1.40 15.39
CA GLY A 147 10.12 -0.97 14.46
C GLY A 147 10.52 -0.87 12.98
N ASN A 148 11.76 -1.18 12.61
CA ASN A 148 12.23 -1.07 11.22
C ASN A 148 11.59 -2.09 10.27
N LYS A 149 10.95 -3.14 10.81
CA LYS A 149 10.09 -4.10 10.11
C LYS A 149 8.88 -4.39 10.99
N GLY A 150 7.80 -4.86 10.39
CA GLY A 150 6.56 -5.17 11.08
C GLY A 150 5.35 -4.59 10.36
N ALA A 151 4.31 -4.20 11.10
CA ALA A 151 3.09 -3.67 10.52
C ALA A 151 2.44 -2.56 11.36
N VAL A 152 1.64 -1.75 10.68
CA VAL A 152 0.67 -0.84 11.27
C VAL A 152 -0.71 -1.25 10.77
N SER A 153 -1.64 -1.46 11.69
CA SER A 153 -3.00 -1.93 11.43
C SER A 153 -4.01 -0.89 11.88
N VAL A 154 -5.01 -0.61 11.04
CA VAL A 154 -6.15 0.27 11.36
C VAL A 154 -7.43 -0.57 11.37
N SER A 155 -8.09 -0.60 12.53
CA SER A 155 -9.46 -1.11 12.69
C SER A 155 -10.43 0.06 12.57
N MET A 156 -11.55 -0.14 11.88
CA MET A 156 -12.67 0.79 11.92
C MET A 156 -13.98 0.07 11.60
N SER A 157 -15.11 0.66 11.98
CA SER A 157 -16.45 0.18 11.62
C SER A 157 -17.14 1.19 10.73
N ILE A 158 -17.79 0.70 9.68
CA ILE A 158 -18.72 1.46 8.84
C ILE A 158 -20.06 0.76 8.98
N GLU A 159 -21.02 1.43 9.60
CA GLU A 159 -22.29 0.82 9.99
C GLU A 159 -22.05 -0.46 10.80
N GLY A 160 -22.74 -1.56 10.46
CA GLY A 160 -22.57 -2.88 11.08
C GLY A 160 -21.42 -3.72 10.48
N THR A 161 -20.47 -3.12 9.76
CA THR A 161 -19.36 -3.85 9.11
C THR A 161 -18.01 -3.38 9.60
N SER A 162 -17.21 -4.33 10.09
CA SER A 162 -15.86 -4.08 10.59
C SER A 162 -14.79 -4.25 9.50
N PHE A 163 -13.84 -3.32 9.47
CA PHE A 163 -12.74 -3.26 8.52
C PHE A 163 -11.41 -3.29 9.26
N CYS A 164 -10.46 -4.09 8.75
CA CYS A 164 -9.07 -4.05 9.19
C CYS A 164 -8.14 -3.83 7.99
N PHE A 165 -7.37 -2.75 8.04
CA PHE A 165 -6.35 -2.41 7.04
C PHE A 165 -4.97 -2.62 7.65
N ILE A 166 -4.19 -3.55 7.11
CA ILE A 166 -2.86 -3.90 7.60
C ILE A 166 -1.82 -3.46 6.59
N VAL A 167 -0.91 -2.59 7.00
CA VAL A 167 0.22 -2.14 6.20
C VAL A 167 1.50 -2.75 6.76
N ALA A 168 2.14 -3.64 6.01
CA ALA A 168 3.32 -4.37 6.45
C ALA A 168 4.60 -3.98 5.69
N HIS A 169 5.74 -4.19 6.35
CA HIS A 169 7.06 -4.20 5.77
C HIS A 169 7.85 -5.36 6.39
N LEU A 170 7.96 -6.46 5.64
CA LEU A 170 8.56 -7.70 6.12
C LEU A 170 10.07 -7.78 5.83
N ALA A 171 10.73 -8.76 6.42
CA ALA A 171 12.16 -8.99 6.32
C ALA A 171 12.61 -9.12 4.86
N SER A 172 13.60 -8.31 4.49
CA SER A 172 14.28 -8.39 3.19
C SER A 172 15.30 -9.52 3.17
N GLY A 173 15.75 -9.90 1.97
CA GLY A 173 16.75 -10.94 1.77
C GLY A 173 16.36 -11.93 0.68
N GLU A 174 17.37 -12.48 0.02
CA GLU A 174 17.27 -13.44 -1.10
C GLU A 174 17.94 -14.78 -0.77
N LYS A 175 18.44 -14.95 0.46
CA LYS A 175 19.05 -16.20 0.88
C LYS A 175 17.95 -17.22 1.14
N LYS A 176 18.25 -18.49 0.90
CA LYS A 176 17.37 -19.60 1.28
C LYS A 176 17.06 -19.51 2.78
N GLY A 177 15.79 -19.62 3.15
CA GLY A 177 15.31 -19.47 4.53
C GLY A 177 14.82 -18.06 4.89
N ASP A 178 15.11 -17.03 4.08
CA ASP A 178 14.57 -15.68 4.33
C ASP A 178 13.03 -15.65 4.21
N GLU A 179 12.44 -16.55 3.40
CA GLU A 179 10.99 -16.75 3.31
C GLU A 179 10.38 -17.21 4.63
N VAL A 180 11.07 -18.08 5.38
CA VAL A 180 10.61 -18.56 6.69
C VAL A 180 10.58 -17.41 7.69
N ARG A 181 11.56 -16.50 7.62
CA ARG A 181 11.57 -15.28 8.45
C ARG A 181 10.39 -14.37 8.13
N ARG A 182 10.03 -14.21 6.85
CA ARG A 182 8.84 -13.43 6.45
C ARG A 182 7.56 -14.07 6.98
N ASN A 183 7.40 -15.40 6.84
CA ASN A 183 6.26 -16.13 7.39
C ASN A 183 6.14 -15.94 8.91
N TYR A 184 7.27 -16.06 9.64
CA TYR A 184 7.30 -15.84 11.08
C TYR A 184 6.86 -14.42 11.47
N GLN A 185 7.29 -13.39 10.73
CA GLN A 185 6.82 -12.04 10.97
C GLN A 185 5.33 -11.87 10.70
N VAL A 186 4.79 -12.55 9.67
CA VAL A 186 3.35 -12.58 9.42
C VAL A 186 2.60 -13.22 10.60
N SER A 187 3.08 -14.36 11.13
CA SER A 187 2.46 -14.98 12.31
C SER A 187 2.51 -14.08 13.54
N GLU A 188 3.62 -13.36 13.75
CA GLU A 188 3.73 -12.40 14.87
C GLU A 188 2.77 -11.22 14.72
N ILE A 189 2.57 -10.70 13.51
CA ILE A 189 1.60 -9.64 13.26
C ILE A 189 0.18 -10.13 13.55
N PHE A 190 -0.18 -11.35 13.13
CA PHE A 190 -1.48 -11.95 13.49
C PHE A 190 -1.64 -12.11 14.99
N ARG A 191 -0.63 -12.63 15.67
CA ARG A 191 -0.68 -12.93 17.11
C ARG A 191 -0.77 -11.68 17.98
N ARG A 192 -0.07 -10.61 17.59
CA ARG A 192 0.11 -9.40 18.43
C ARG A 192 -0.84 -8.26 18.08
N THR A 193 -1.53 -8.32 16.94
CA THR A 193 -2.49 -7.27 16.57
C THR A 193 -3.83 -7.52 17.25
N SER A 194 -4.19 -6.64 18.18
CA SER A 194 -5.48 -6.66 18.87
C SER A 194 -6.01 -5.24 19.09
N PHE A 195 -7.33 -5.09 19.04
CA PHE A 195 -8.02 -3.83 19.28
C PHE A 195 -8.98 -3.98 20.46
N THR A 196 -8.70 -3.30 21.58
CA THR A 196 -9.54 -3.32 22.79
C THR A 196 -10.96 -2.86 22.46
N ARG A 197 -12.00 -3.54 22.96
CA ARG A 197 -13.41 -3.12 22.76
C ARG A 197 -13.79 -2.04 23.78
N SER A 198 -14.75 -1.18 23.41
CA SER A 198 -15.21 -0.13 24.33
C SER A 198 -15.94 -0.76 25.52
N PRO A 199 -15.76 -0.27 26.76
CA PRO A 199 -16.41 -0.82 27.96
C PRO A 199 -17.94 -0.89 27.89
N GLN A 200 -18.57 -0.07 27.04
CA GLN A 200 -20.03 -0.04 26.88
C GLN A 200 -20.61 -1.29 26.21
N ASN A 201 -19.80 -2.10 25.50
CA ASN A 201 -20.25 -3.24 24.72
C ASN A 201 -19.78 -4.58 25.31
N ASP A 202 -20.06 -4.81 26.60
CA ASP A 202 -19.80 -6.07 27.30
C ASP A 202 -18.32 -6.27 27.70
N MET A 203 -18.04 -6.02 28.98
CA MET A 203 -16.72 -6.14 29.64
C MET A 203 -16.14 -7.56 29.60
N SER A 204 -16.91 -8.55 29.13
CA SER A 204 -16.50 -9.95 29.00
C SER A 204 -15.96 -10.32 27.61
N SER A 205 -16.14 -9.46 26.59
CA SER A 205 -15.79 -9.83 25.22
C SER A 205 -14.29 -9.64 24.91
N PRO A 206 -13.61 -10.64 24.32
CA PRO A 206 -12.18 -10.56 24.03
C PRO A 206 -11.87 -9.43 23.02
N PRO A 207 -10.64 -8.87 23.03
CA PRO A 207 -10.21 -7.87 22.04
C PRO A 207 -10.43 -8.35 20.60
N LEU A 208 -10.80 -7.43 19.71
CA LEU A 208 -10.98 -7.75 18.30
C LEU A 208 -9.61 -8.00 17.67
N THR A 209 -9.38 -9.21 17.14
CA THR A 209 -8.15 -9.57 16.40
C THR A 209 -8.33 -9.29 14.90
N ILE A 210 -7.25 -9.39 14.11
CA ILE A 210 -7.32 -9.22 12.65
C ILE A 210 -8.43 -10.09 12.04
N LEU A 211 -8.39 -11.40 12.30
CA LEU A 211 -9.34 -12.37 11.74
C LEU A 211 -10.78 -12.24 12.28
N GLY A 212 -10.99 -11.42 13.32
CA GLY A 212 -12.31 -11.09 13.83
C GLY A 212 -13.08 -10.06 13.01
N HIS A 213 -12.46 -9.41 12.01
CA HIS A 213 -13.12 -8.38 11.20
C HIS A 213 -13.86 -8.98 9.98
N ASP A 214 -14.91 -8.31 9.52
CA ASP A 214 -15.70 -8.72 8.36
C ASP A 214 -14.95 -8.55 7.03
N ARG A 215 -14.12 -7.50 6.94
CA ARG A 215 -13.40 -7.07 5.74
C ARG A 215 -11.94 -6.79 6.09
N ILE A 216 -11.02 -7.55 5.50
CA ILE A 216 -9.60 -7.44 5.83
C ILE A 216 -8.80 -7.21 4.56
N LEU A 217 -7.95 -6.19 4.58
CA LEU A 217 -7.05 -5.83 3.50
C LEU A 217 -5.64 -5.76 4.06
N TRP A 218 -4.71 -6.51 3.47
CA TRP A 218 -3.31 -6.55 3.86
C TRP A 218 -2.46 -6.13 2.68
N LEU A 219 -1.64 -5.10 2.88
CA LEU A 219 -0.83 -4.54 1.81
C LEU A 219 0.58 -4.21 2.27
N GLY A 220 1.51 -4.34 1.36
CA GLY A 220 2.82 -3.73 1.51
C GLY A 220 3.96 -4.47 0.87
N ASP A 221 5.16 -4.10 1.28
CA ASP A 221 6.42 -4.69 0.89
C ASP A 221 6.60 -5.94 1.74
N LEU A 222 6.02 -7.01 1.22
CA LEU A 222 6.09 -8.32 1.82
C LEU A 222 7.44 -8.98 1.56
N ASN A 223 8.28 -8.39 0.69
CA ASN A 223 9.66 -8.79 0.42
C ASN A 223 9.85 -10.25 -0.05
N TYR A 224 8.79 -10.97 -0.40
CA TYR A 224 8.90 -12.28 -1.06
C TYR A 224 9.57 -12.12 -2.44
N ARG A 225 10.43 -13.08 -2.77
CA ARG A 225 11.32 -13.05 -3.93
C ARG A 225 10.94 -14.12 -4.94
N LEU A 226 11.62 -14.13 -6.07
CA LEU A 226 11.53 -15.22 -7.03
C LEU A 226 12.55 -16.30 -6.67
N CYS A 227 12.11 -17.55 -6.59
CA CYS A 227 12.97 -18.73 -6.48
C CYS A 227 13.50 -19.12 -7.87
N LEU A 228 14.29 -18.24 -8.47
CA LEU A 228 14.77 -18.37 -9.84
C LEU A 228 16.13 -17.69 -10.03
N GLU A 229 16.93 -18.16 -10.97
CA GLU A 229 18.14 -17.45 -11.39
C GLU A 229 17.80 -16.10 -12.07
N ASP A 230 18.62 -15.07 -11.80
CA ASP A 230 18.39 -13.71 -12.29
C ASP A 230 18.32 -13.62 -13.82
N SER A 231 19.19 -14.35 -14.52
CA SER A 231 19.22 -14.39 -16.00
C SER A 231 17.91 -14.90 -16.58
N PHE A 232 17.37 -15.99 -16.02
CA PHE A 232 16.13 -16.59 -16.48
C PHE A 232 14.91 -15.76 -16.08
N ALA A 233 14.91 -15.16 -14.88
CA ALA A 233 13.89 -14.18 -14.49
C ALA A 233 13.82 -13.02 -15.50
N ARG A 234 14.97 -12.44 -15.87
CA ARG A 234 15.05 -11.36 -16.87
C ARG A 234 14.60 -11.81 -18.27
N GLN A 235 14.84 -13.05 -18.65
CA GLN A 235 14.35 -13.60 -19.92
C GLN A 235 12.81 -13.65 -19.95
N LEU A 236 12.19 -14.16 -18.90
CA LEU A 236 10.73 -14.22 -18.77
C LEU A 236 10.12 -12.80 -18.74
N ILE A 237 10.77 -11.88 -18.02
CA ILE A 237 10.36 -10.47 -17.98
C ILE A 237 10.42 -9.82 -19.38
N LYS A 238 11.49 -10.08 -20.13
CA LYS A 238 11.63 -9.57 -21.51
C LYS A 238 10.54 -10.11 -22.44
N LYS A 239 10.12 -11.35 -22.23
CA LYS A 239 9.00 -11.98 -22.94
C LYS A 239 7.63 -11.54 -22.42
N GLN A 240 7.58 -10.80 -21.32
CA GLN A 240 6.35 -10.46 -20.58
C GLN A 240 5.52 -11.69 -20.17
N ASP A 241 6.19 -12.83 -19.94
CA ASP A 241 5.54 -14.06 -19.50
C ASP A 241 5.36 -14.05 -17.98
N TRP A 242 4.43 -13.22 -17.52
CA TRP A 242 4.13 -13.05 -16.09
C TRP A 242 3.61 -14.32 -15.46
N ARG A 243 2.83 -15.11 -16.21
CA ARG A 243 2.26 -16.37 -15.73
C ARG A 243 3.36 -17.38 -15.41
N ALA A 244 4.32 -17.59 -16.31
CA ALA A 244 5.45 -18.49 -16.04
C ALA A 244 6.32 -17.96 -14.90
N LEU A 245 6.60 -16.65 -14.87
CA LEU A 245 7.41 -16.04 -13.82
C LEU A 245 6.77 -16.19 -12.43
N HIS A 246 5.44 -16.09 -12.35
CA HIS A 246 4.68 -16.22 -11.11
C HIS A 246 4.65 -17.63 -10.53
N GLU A 247 5.02 -18.67 -11.27
CA GLU A 247 5.22 -20.03 -10.73
C GLU A 247 6.45 -20.11 -9.80
N PHE A 248 7.38 -19.15 -9.92
CA PHE A 248 8.57 -19.06 -9.08
C PHE A 248 8.41 -18.05 -7.92
N ASP A 249 7.24 -17.43 -7.76
CA ASP A 249 6.96 -16.49 -6.68
C ASP A 249 6.91 -17.18 -5.32
N GLN A 250 7.74 -16.72 -4.38
CA GLN A 250 7.78 -17.28 -3.03
C GLN A 250 6.45 -17.14 -2.31
N LEU A 251 5.79 -15.96 -2.35
CA LEU A 251 4.53 -15.76 -1.63
C LEU A 251 3.48 -16.76 -2.10
N ARG A 252 3.33 -16.92 -3.43
CA ARG A 252 2.41 -17.91 -4.00
C ARG A 252 2.71 -19.33 -3.54
N ARG A 253 3.99 -19.73 -3.51
CA ARG A 253 4.43 -21.05 -3.04
C ARG A 253 4.11 -21.25 -1.56
N GLU A 254 4.46 -20.28 -0.72
CA GLU A 254 4.20 -20.33 0.72
C GLU A 254 2.68 -20.39 1.02
N GLN A 255 1.85 -19.70 0.23
CA GLN A 255 0.40 -19.78 0.32
C GLN A 255 -0.15 -21.15 -0.11
N ARG A 256 0.30 -21.66 -1.27
CA ARG A 256 -0.13 -22.96 -1.79
C ARG A 256 0.18 -24.09 -0.81
N ASP A 257 1.34 -24.00 -0.18
CA ASP A 257 1.80 -25.00 0.77
C ASP A 257 1.23 -24.76 2.19
N GLY A 258 0.32 -23.80 2.37
CA GLY A 258 -0.38 -23.54 3.62
C GLY A 258 0.47 -22.91 4.74
N ARG A 259 1.67 -22.40 4.43
CA ARG A 259 2.61 -21.85 5.43
C ARG A 259 2.32 -20.41 5.82
N VAL A 260 1.63 -19.65 4.96
CA VAL A 260 1.29 -18.25 5.22
C VAL A 260 0.00 -17.87 4.52
N PHE A 261 -0.75 -16.91 5.09
CA PHE A 261 -1.96 -16.34 4.47
C PHE A 261 -2.98 -17.38 3.97
N GLN A 262 -3.22 -18.46 4.73
CA GLN A 262 -4.18 -19.50 4.36
C GLN A 262 -5.59 -18.91 4.20
N GLY A 263 -6.23 -19.19 3.05
CA GLY A 263 -7.57 -18.68 2.71
C GLY A 263 -7.63 -17.21 2.27
N TRP A 264 -6.52 -16.48 2.31
CA TRP A 264 -6.43 -15.13 1.75
C TRP A 264 -6.40 -15.19 0.23
N LYS A 265 -6.87 -14.10 -0.39
CA LYS A 265 -6.93 -13.95 -1.84
C LYS A 265 -6.01 -12.82 -2.30
N GLU A 266 -5.47 -12.97 -3.50
CA GLU A 266 -4.74 -11.95 -4.24
C GLU A 266 -5.24 -11.95 -5.70
N GLY A 267 -5.21 -10.79 -6.36
CA GLY A 267 -5.59 -10.65 -7.76
C GLY A 267 -4.57 -11.27 -8.70
N SER A 268 -4.94 -11.49 -9.96
CA SER A 268 -3.97 -11.84 -10.98
C SER A 268 -2.92 -10.74 -11.11
N ILE A 269 -1.64 -11.13 -11.12
CA ILE A 269 -0.53 -10.21 -11.33
C ILE A 269 -0.20 -10.24 -12.82
N ASP A 270 -0.79 -9.29 -13.54
CA ASP A 270 -0.62 -9.14 -14.98
C ASP A 270 0.36 -7.99 -15.32
N PHE A 271 1.30 -7.73 -14.40
CA PHE A 271 2.25 -6.62 -14.50
C PHE A 271 3.66 -7.01 -14.07
N ALA A 272 4.66 -6.29 -14.60
CA ALA A 272 6.07 -6.57 -14.34
C ALA A 272 6.47 -6.41 -12.86
N PRO A 273 7.49 -7.16 -12.37
CA PRO A 273 8.02 -7.04 -11.01
C PRO A 273 8.28 -5.60 -10.56
N THR A 274 7.92 -5.26 -9.32
CA THR A 274 7.98 -3.88 -8.81
C THR A 274 9.33 -3.49 -8.22
N TYR A 275 10.20 -4.47 -7.99
CA TYR A 275 11.52 -4.31 -7.38
C TYR A 275 12.54 -5.13 -8.17
N LYS A 276 13.84 -4.78 -8.26
CA LYS A 276 14.49 -3.54 -7.84
C LYS A 276 14.88 -2.73 -9.07
N TYR A 277 14.41 -1.49 -9.17
CA TYR A 277 14.81 -0.56 -10.22
C TYR A 277 16.11 0.17 -9.88
N SER A 278 16.93 0.48 -10.89
CA SER A 278 18.18 1.20 -10.65
C SER A 278 17.90 2.67 -10.35
N SER A 279 18.73 3.26 -9.49
CA SER A 279 18.66 4.69 -9.14
C SER A 279 19.18 5.62 -10.24
N HIS A 280 19.85 5.07 -11.27
CA HIS A 280 20.48 5.85 -12.34
C HIS A 280 19.64 5.83 -13.62
N ASN A 281 19.16 4.66 -13.99
CA ASN A 281 18.16 4.47 -15.02
C ASN A 281 16.93 3.81 -14.40
N PHE A 282 15.96 4.63 -14.05
CA PHE A 282 14.75 4.18 -13.41
C PHE A 282 13.95 3.23 -14.30
N ASN A 283 14.15 3.17 -15.61
CA ASN A 283 13.45 2.22 -16.49
C ASN A 283 14.05 0.82 -16.48
N CYS A 284 15.22 0.62 -15.86
CA CYS A 284 15.94 -0.64 -15.85
C CYS A 284 15.98 -1.24 -14.44
N TYR A 285 15.91 -2.57 -14.36
CA TYR A 285 16.20 -3.29 -13.12
C TYR A 285 17.69 -3.19 -12.78
N SER A 286 18.02 -3.04 -11.50
CA SER A 286 19.39 -2.97 -11.00
C SER A 286 20.20 -4.21 -11.39
N GLY A 287 21.51 -4.05 -11.61
CA GLY A 287 22.43 -5.14 -11.95
C GLY A 287 22.46 -5.53 -13.43
N GLY A 288 21.91 -4.71 -14.33
CA GLY A 288 22.15 -4.84 -15.78
C GLY A 288 23.54 -4.34 -16.17
N LEU A 289 24.12 -4.88 -17.25
CA LEU A 289 25.38 -4.37 -17.82
C LEU A 289 25.17 -2.99 -18.47
N PRO A 290 26.11 -2.04 -18.31
CA PRO A 290 27.31 -2.13 -17.48
C PRO A 290 26.97 -1.94 -15.98
N SER A 291 27.30 -2.94 -15.15
CA SER A 291 27.15 -2.84 -13.70
C SER A 291 28.28 -1.99 -13.15
N ARG A 292 27.93 -0.86 -12.51
CA ARG A 292 28.94 0.00 -11.86
C ARG A 292 29.32 -0.57 -10.48
N SER A 293 30.54 -0.23 -10.03
CA SER A 293 31.04 -0.55 -8.69
C SER A 293 30.03 -0.13 -7.63
N GLY A 294 29.64 -1.07 -6.76
CA GLY A 294 28.77 -0.84 -5.61
C GLY A 294 27.27 -1.13 -5.80
N GLU A 295 26.77 -1.31 -7.04
CA GLU A 295 25.38 -1.69 -7.24
C GLU A 295 25.19 -3.20 -7.05
N LYS A 296 24.54 -3.60 -5.96
CA LYS A 296 24.21 -5.02 -5.71
C LYS A 296 23.14 -5.47 -6.71
N GLN A 297 23.49 -6.43 -7.56
CA GLN A 297 22.54 -7.13 -8.42
C GLN A 297 21.49 -7.82 -7.54
N ARG A 298 20.22 -7.59 -7.89
CA ARG A 298 19.04 -8.18 -7.25
C ARG A 298 18.16 -8.75 -8.33
N THR A 299 17.61 -9.94 -8.07
CA THR A 299 16.65 -10.55 -8.98
C THR A 299 15.36 -9.75 -8.91
N PRO A 300 14.77 -9.33 -10.04
CA PRO A 300 13.49 -8.62 -10.00
C PRO A 300 12.41 -9.47 -9.31
N ALA A 301 11.57 -8.84 -8.47
CA ALA A 301 10.53 -9.53 -7.70
C ALA A 301 9.29 -8.66 -7.46
N TRP A 302 8.15 -9.32 -7.23
CA TRP A 302 6.92 -8.68 -6.74
C TRP A 302 6.95 -8.60 -5.22
N CYS A 303 7.70 -7.62 -4.71
CA CYS A 303 7.81 -7.37 -3.28
C CYS A 303 6.56 -6.68 -2.72
N ASP A 304 5.94 -5.80 -3.52
CA ASP A 304 4.77 -4.99 -3.13
C ASP A 304 3.47 -5.70 -3.50
N ARG A 305 2.66 -6.07 -2.50
CA ARG A 305 1.48 -6.95 -2.67
C ARG A 305 0.25 -6.41 -1.96
N ILE A 306 -0.94 -6.76 -2.46
CA ILE A 306 -2.23 -6.43 -1.85
C ILE A 306 -3.09 -7.69 -1.81
N LEU A 307 -3.34 -8.19 -0.60
CA LEU A 307 -4.16 -9.36 -0.32
C LEU A 307 -5.43 -8.96 0.45
N TRP A 308 -6.44 -9.80 0.41
CA TRP A 308 -7.65 -9.61 1.20
C TRP A 308 -8.20 -10.92 1.77
N TYR A 309 -8.95 -10.79 2.85
CA TYR A 309 -9.68 -11.87 3.52
C TYR A 309 -11.05 -11.38 3.99
N GLY A 310 -11.99 -12.32 4.12
CA GLY A 310 -13.36 -12.03 4.51
C GLY A 310 -14.36 -12.11 3.35
N ARG A 311 -15.64 -12.04 3.70
CA ARG A 311 -16.75 -12.13 2.73
C ARG A 311 -17.00 -10.77 2.08
N GLY A 312 -17.73 -10.74 0.98
CA GLY A 312 -18.26 -9.48 0.42
C GLY A 312 -17.21 -8.48 -0.10
N ILE A 313 -15.96 -8.91 -0.31
CA ILE A 313 -14.92 -8.11 -1.00
C ILE A 313 -14.77 -8.63 -2.43
N LYS A 314 -14.92 -7.74 -3.40
CA LYS A 314 -14.62 -7.99 -4.81
C LYS A 314 -13.52 -7.05 -5.27
N GLN A 315 -12.38 -7.60 -5.67
CA GLN A 315 -11.35 -6.80 -6.35
C GLN A 315 -11.81 -6.47 -7.76
N LEU A 316 -11.72 -5.20 -8.13
CA LEU A 316 -12.10 -4.67 -9.45
C LEU A 316 -10.89 -4.44 -10.34
N SER A 317 -9.76 -4.04 -9.76
CA SER A 317 -8.49 -3.88 -10.48
C SER A 317 -7.30 -4.13 -9.57
N TYR A 318 -6.19 -4.54 -10.16
CA TYR A 318 -4.90 -4.72 -9.51
C TYR A 318 -3.79 -4.36 -10.50
N PHE A 319 -3.02 -3.31 -10.22
CA PHE A 319 -2.07 -2.77 -11.18
C PHE A 319 -0.89 -2.10 -10.50
N ARG A 320 0.20 -1.94 -11.24
CA ARG A 320 1.34 -1.08 -10.89
C ARG A 320 1.26 0.25 -11.62
N SER A 321 1.86 1.28 -11.04
CA SER A 321 2.05 2.59 -11.65
C SER A 321 3.53 2.85 -11.94
N GLU A 322 3.82 3.70 -12.93
CA GLU A 322 5.18 3.98 -13.39
C GLU A 322 5.83 5.19 -12.71
N SER A 323 5.52 5.41 -11.42
CA SER A 323 6.24 6.39 -10.62
C SER A 323 7.69 5.94 -10.41
N LYS A 324 8.64 6.83 -10.68
CA LYS A 324 10.08 6.54 -10.72
C LYS A 324 10.87 7.16 -9.57
N PHE A 325 10.19 7.66 -8.54
CA PHE A 325 10.83 8.29 -7.37
C PHE A 325 11.53 7.30 -6.42
N SER A 326 11.32 5.99 -6.62
CA SER A 326 11.87 4.92 -5.80
C SER A 326 12.41 3.79 -6.69
N ASP A 327 13.25 2.94 -6.10
CA ASP A 327 13.63 1.64 -6.63
C ASP A 327 12.48 0.61 -6.61
N HIS A 328 11.35 0.97 -5.99
CA HIS A 328 10.07 0.29 -6.08
C HIS A 328 9.10 0.99 -7.03
N ARG A 329 8.11 0.23 -7.52
CA ARG A 329 6.96 0.75 -8.27
C ARG A 329 5.69 0.67 -7.44
N PRO A 330 4.89 1.75 -7.34
CA PRO A 330 3.69 1.70 -6.52
C PRO A 330 2.66 0.74 -7.11
N VAL A 331 2.10 -0.10 -6.23
CA VAL A 331 1.02 -1.04 -6.54
C VAL A 331 -0.29 -0.50 -5.99
N SER A 332 -1.37 -0.66 -6.75
CA SER A 332 -2.71 -0.17 -6.42
C SER A 332 -3.76 -1.23 -6.74
N ALA A 333 -4.79 -1.29 -5.90
CA ALA A 333 -5.94 -2.15 -6.11
C ALA A 333 -7.22 -1.39 -5.78
N LEU A 334 -8.26 -1.62 -6.59
CA LEU A 334 -9.60 -1.11 -6.33
C LEU A 334 -10.49 -2.25 -5.87
N PHE A 335 -11.25 -2.02 -4.79
CA PHE A 335 -12.18 -3.00 -4.24
C PHE A 335 -13.59 -2.43 -4.19
N SER A 336 -14.58 -3.29 -4.42
CA SER A 336 -15.98 -3.06 -4.11
C SER A 336 -16.39 -3.95 -2.95
N THR A 337 -17.15 -3.39 -2.01
CA THR A 337 -17.63 -4.11 -0.84
C THR A 337 -19.01 -3.61 -0.43
N GLN A 338 -19.83 -4.52 0.11
CA GLN A 338 -21.09 -4.20 0.74
C GLN A 338 -20.89 -3.99 2.24
N VAL A 339 -21.58 -2.98 2.79
CA VAL A 339 -21.70 -2.74 4.23
C VAL A 339 -23.10 -3.12 4.70
N LYS A 340 -23.17 -3.83 5.82
CA LYS A 340 -24.41 -4.15 6.52
C LYS A 340 -24.91 -2.90 7.24
N PRO A 341 -26.22 -2.59 7.21
CA PRO A 341 -26.80 -1.55 8.06
C PRO A 341 -26.51 -1.83 9.53
N LEU A 342 -26.46 -0.80 10.37
CA LEU A 342 -26.53 -1.00 11.82
C LEU A 342 -27.85 -1.72 12.15
N SER A 343 -27.76 -2.92 12.72
CA SER A 343 -28.89 -3.48 13.46
C SER A 343 -29.01 -2.64 14.73
N LEU A 344 -30.00 -1.75 14.78
CA LEU A 344 -30.46 -1.25 16.08
C LEU A 344 -30.80 -2.49 16.91
N PRO A 345 -30.38 -2.57 18.20
CA PRO A 345 -30.95 -3.56 19.08
C PRO A 345 -32.47 -3.42 18.95
N VAL A 346 -33.16 -4.54 18.73
CA VAL A 346 -34.60 -4.59 18.98
C VAL A 346 -34.74 -4.37 20.48
N GLN A 347 -34.75 -3.10 20.91
CA GLN A 347 -35.41 -2.74 22.16
C GLN A 347 -36.84 -3.20 21.93
N GLU A 348 -37.21 -4.23 22.70
CA GLU A 348 -38.56 -4.62 23.01
C GLU A 348 -39.55 -3.51 22.67
N LEU A 349 -40.17 -3.61 21.49
CA LEU A 349 -41.55 -3.20 21.33
C LEU A 349 -42.38 -4.20 22.15
N LEU A 350 -42.22 -4.16 23.47
CA LEU A 350 -43.30 -4.48 24.37
C LEU A 350 -44.35 -3.44 24.05
N GLN A 351 -45.29 -3.84 23.19
CA GLN A 351 -46.57 -3.17 23.10
C GLN A 351 -47.08 -3.09 24.53
N CYS A 352 -47.11 -1.89 25.10
CA CYS A 352 -47.92 -1.60 26.25
C CYS A 352 -49.38 -1.87 25.83
N THR A 353 -49.85 -3.09 26.03
CA THR A 353 -51.28 -3.36 26.08
C THR A 353 -51.81 -2.61 27.29
N PRO A 354 -52.75 -1.65 27.12
CA PRO A 354 -53.35 -0.99 28.28
C PRO A 354 -54.11 -2.04 29.09
N PHE A 355 -53.63 -2.26 30.31
CA PHE A 355 -54.33 -3.06 31.31
C PHE A 355 -55.55 -2.25 31.76
N PHE A 356 -56.74 -2.65 31.34
CA PHE A 356 -58.00 -2.19 31.93
C PHE A 356 -58.39 -3.19 33.02
N PRO A 357 -58.37 -2.82 34.31
CA PRO A 357 -58.85 -3.72 35.36
C PRO A 357 -60.39 -3.83 35.32
N PRO A 358 -60.96 -5.00 35.68
CA PRO A 358 -62.38 -5.21 35.84
C PRO A 358 -62.97 -4.51 37.08
#